data_AF-A0A160VT57-F1
#
_entry.id   AF-A0A160VT57-F1
#
_cell.length_a   1.000
_cell.length_b   1.000
_cell.length_c   1.000
_cell.angle_alpha   90.00
_cell.angle_beta   90.00
_cell.angle_gamma   90.00
#
_symmetry.space_group_name_H-M   'P 1'
#
loop_
_entity.id
_entity.type
_entity.pdbx_description
1 polymer ?
#
loop_
_entity_poly.entity_id
_entity_poly.type
_entity_poly.pdbx_seq_one_letter_code
_entity_poly.pdbx_strand_id
1 'polypeptide(L)'
;MIYDLGLMKKFFEKVLVELKEEEVYTLFLMTRRKWFSRLSSNYELLDYKVLTEFDFKRFYRAVLRLVPQECAYIDVRTEECIPVSAMALYVDVIPRDIKKGVVKTLQDFINLLAFQENVGKLKKFNRVFLSNLQKSPGRKPYFIIDVDSKNTQLVDYIIEQLNNYSIPARWISETKGGFHIIVRRDGEWMRAFYKEVLPRLNHENVEVKLEKSILTPIPGTLQAGFPVKGGSYAI
;
A
#
# COMPACT_ATOMS: atom_id res chain seq x y z
N MET A 1 -4.22 10.86 -13.49
CA MET A 1 -4.28 10.19 -12.16
C MET A 1 -3.80 11.06 -11.01
N ILE A 2 -2.85 11.98 -11.19
CA ILE A 2 -2.41 12.91 -10.12
C ILE A 2 -3.27 14.17 -10.19
N TYR A 3 -3.79 14.66 -9.07
CA TYR A 3 -4.61 15.87 -9.02
C TYR A 3 -4.13 16.91 -7.98
N ASP A 4 -3.35 16.50 -6.98
CA ASP A 4 -2.80 17.42 -5.97
C ASP A 4 -1.39 17.00 -5.56
N LEU A 5 -0.39 17.71 -6.11
CA LEU A 5 1.02 17.47 -5.81
C LEU A 5 1.40 17.90 -4.39
N GLY A 6 0.74 18.93 -3.85
CA GLY A 6 1.03 19.44 -2.51
C GLY A 6 0.60 18.45 -1.44
N LEU A 7 -0.58 17.85 -1.60
CA LEU A 7 -1.07 16.79 -0.73
C LEU A 7 -0.18 15.54 -0.80
N MET A 8 0.23 15.14 -2.01
CA MET A 8 1.16 14.02 -2.19
C MET A 8 2.49 14.25 -1.46
N LYS A 9 3.05 15.48 -1.57
CA LYS A 9 4.27 15.88 -0.86
C LYS A 9 4.09 15.81 0.65
N LYS A 10 3.00 16.36 1.18
CA LYS A 10 2.68 16.30 2.61
C LYS A 10 2.58 14.85 3.10
N PHE A 11 1.92 13.98 2.34
CA PHE A 11 1.84 12.56 2.68
C PHE A 11 3.22 11.90 2.69
N PHE A 12 4.04 12.13 1.66
CA PHE A 12 5.42 11.62 1.61
C PHE A 12 6.22 12.02 2.86
N GLU A 13 6.25 13.32 3.18
CA GLU A 13 7.05 13.86 4.29
C GLU A 13 6.55 13.44 5.68
N LYS A 14 5.23 13.24 5.82
CA LYS A 14 4.63 12.92 7.12
C LYS A 14 4.52 11.43 7.37
N VAL A 15 4.30 10.62 6.35
CA VAL A 15 3.98 9.20 6.49
C VAL A 15 5.14 8.30 6.13
N LEU A 16 5.88 8.59 5.06
CA LEU A 16 7.02 7.72 4.72
C LEU A 16 8.19 8.04 5.64
N VAL A 17 8.86 7.01 6.12
CA VAL A 17 10.05 7.13 6.96
C VAL A 17 11.29 7.09 6.07
N GLU A 18 12.33 7.81 6.47
CA GLU A 18 13.62 7.76 5.79
C GLU A 18 14.14 6.33 5.69
N LEU A 19 14.61 5.91 4.52
CA LEU A 19 15.06 4.56 4.24
C LEU A 19 16.41 4.29 4.92
N LYS A 20 16.57 3.10 5.51
CA LYS A 20 17.89 2.56 5.84
C LYS A 20 18.58 2.02 4.58
N GLU A 21 19.88 1.76 4.67
CA GLU A 21 20.72 1.29 3.56
C GLU A 21 20.11 0.14 2.75
N GLU A 22 19.57 -0.88 3.43
CA GLU A 22 18.98 -2.06 2.77
C GLU A 22 17.45 -1.92 2.54
N GLU A 23 16.87 -0.74 2.79
CA GLU A 23 15.43 -0.52 2.68
C GLU A 23 15.03 0.17 1.38
N VAL A 24 13.91 -0.27 0.81
CA VAL A 24 13.29 0.34 -0.38
C VAL A 24 11.78 0.48 -0.20
N TYR A 25 11.18 1.45 -0.87
CA TYR A 25 9.73 1.53 -1.01
C TYR A 25 9.24 0.86 -2.28
N THR A 26 8.00 0.39 -2.26
CA THR A 26 7.32 -0.19 -3.42
C THR A 26 6.04 0.58 -3.71
N LEU A 27 5.92 1.04 -4.95
CA LEU A 27 4.76 1.74 -5.50
C LEU A 27 4.07 0.82 -6.49
N PHE A 28 2.74 0.84 -6.52
CA PHE A 28 1.94 -0.06 -7.35
C PHE A 28 0.88 0.70 -8.12
N LEU A 29 0.69 0.34 -9.37
CA LEU A 29 -0.51 0.66 -10.14
C LEU A 29 -1.41 -0.57 -10.12
N MET A 30 -2.64 -0.42 -9.62
CA MET A 30 -3.56 -1.55 -9.44
C MET A 30 -4.97 -1.22 -9.92
N THR A 31 -5.71 -2.26 -10.29
CA THR A 31 -7.16 -2.22 -10.50
C THR A 31 -7.84 -3.27 -9.62
N ARG A 32 -9.14 -3.10 -9.35
CA ARG A 32 -9.97 -4.03 -8.56
C ARG A 32 -11.31 -4.23 -9.22
N ARG A 33 -11.89 -5.44 -9.07
CA ARG A 33 -13.20 -5.78 -9.61
C ARG A 33 -14.31 -4.84 -9.13
N LYS A 34 -14.22 -4.39 -7.87
CA LYS A 34 -15.19 -3.42 -7.31
C LYS A 34 -15.17 -2.05 -7.99
N TRP A 35 -14.19 -1.77 -8.84
CA TRP A 35 -14.09 -0.54 -9.65
C TRP A 35 -14.33 -0.80 -11.14
N PHE A 36 -13.95 -1.99 -11.60
CA PHE A 36 -14.16 -2.46 -12.96
C PHE A 36 -14.76 -3.86 -12.89
N SER A 37 -16.09 -3.93 -12.92
CA SER A 37 -16.85 -5.18 -12.68
C SER A 37 -16.52 -6.29 -13.69
N ARG A 38 -16.01 -5.90 -14.87
CA ARG A 38 -15.61 -6.82 -15.93
C ARG A 38 -14.21 -7.42 -15.75
N LEU A 39 -13.49 -7.01 -14.71
CA LEU A 39 -12.21 -7.61 -14.34
C LEU A 39 -12.42 -9.09 -13.95
N SER A 40 -11.73 -9.98 -14.66
CA SER A 40 -11.77 -11.43 -14.47
C SER A 40 -11.22 -11.87 -13.12
N SER A 41 -10.39 -11.05 -12.48
CA SER A 41 -9.81 -11.26 -11.14
C SER A 41 -10.39 -10.28 -10.11
N ASN A 42 -10.22 -10.53 -8.81
CA ASN A 42 -10.66 -9.60 -7.77
C ASN A 42 -9.82 -8.31 -7.76
N TYR A 43 -8.55 -8.43 -8.12
CA TYR A 43 -7.61 -7.34 -8.29
C TYR A 43 -6.50 -7.76 -9.26
N GLU A 44 -5.90 -6.78 -9.91
CA GLU A 44 -4.74 -6.99 -10.77
C GLU A 44 -3.67 -5.93 -10.49
N LEU A 45 -2.42 -6.39 -10.42
CA LEU A 45 -1.25 -5.54 -10.39
C LEU A 45 -0.82 -5.25 -11.83
N LEU A 46 -0.92 -4.00 -12.25
CA LEU A 46 -0.67 -3.57 -13.63
C LEU A 46 0.81 -3.22 -13.84
N ASP A 47 1.39 -2.45 -12.92
CA ASP A 47 2.82 -2.14 -12.89
C ASP A 47 3.26 -1.77 -11.46
N TYR A 48 4.57 -1.76 -11.23
CA TYR A 48 5.16 -1.32 -9.97
C TYR A 48 6.48 -0.58 -10.20
N LYS A 49 6.89 0.18 -9.19
CA LYS A 49 8.23 0.78 -9.11
C LYS A 49 8.82 0.53 -7.72
N VAL A 50 10.12 0.32 -7.70
CA VAL A 50 10.92 0.29 -6.47
C VAL A 50 11.58 1.65 -6.32
N LEU A 51 11.43 2.27 -5.16
CA LEU A 51 12.06 3.52 -4.81
C LEU A 51 13.19 3.25 -3.81
N THR A 52 14.42 3.54 -4.23
CA THR A 52 15.65 3.26 -3.49
C THR A 52 16.19 4.47 -2.72
N GLU A 53 15.62 5.66 -2.95
CA GLU A 53 16.08 6.92 -2.37
C GLU A 53 14.90 7.61 -1.66
N PHE A 54 15.13 8.10 -0.44
CA PHE A 54 14.15 8.92 0.27
C PHE A 54 14.23 10.37 -0.19
N ASP A 55 13.76 10.63 -1.41
CA ASP A 55 13.68 11.98 -1.98
C ASP A 55 12.32 12.17 -2.67
N PHE A 56 11.68 13.30 -2.41
CA PHE A 56 10.36 13.57 -2.96
C PHE A 56 10.37 13.70 -4.49
N LYS A 57 11.43 14.25 -5.10
CA LYS A 57 11.50 14.38 -6.57
C LYS A 57 11.60 12.99 -7.20
N ARG A 58 12.37 12.08 -6.60
CA ARG A 58 12.47 10.66 -7.01
C ARG A 58 11.15 9.93 -6.83
N PHE A 59 10.49 10.08 -5.68
CA PHE A 59 9.17 9.53 -5.42
C PHE A 59 8.16 10.00 -6.47
N TYR A 60 8.06 11.32 -6.70
CA TYR A 60 7.15 11.89 -7.68
C TYR A 60 7.43 11.39 -9.10
N ARG A 61 8.70 11.31 -9.52
CA ARG A 61 9.07 10.73 -10.83
C ARG A 61 8.69 9.25 -10.94
N ALA A 62 8.83 8.47 -9.86
CA ALA A 62 8.40 7.08 -9.86
C ALA A 62 6.88 6.95 -9.98
N VAL A 63 6.11 7.83 -9.31
CA VAL A 63 4.66 7.92 -9.47
C VAL A 63 4.27 8.31 -10.90
N LEU A 64 4.92 9.32 -11.49
CA LEU A 64 4.66 9.74 -12.88
C LEU A 64 4.87 8.59 -13.87
N ARG A 65 5.91 7.77 -13.68
CA ARG A 65 6.18 6.58 -14.52
C ARG A 65 5.14 5.48 -14.38
N LEU A 66 4.33 5.50 -13.32
CA LEU A 66 3.22 4.58 -13.12
C LEU A 66 1.90 5.12 -13.66
N VAL A 67 1.82 6.39 -14.07
CA VAL A 67 0.59 6.95 -14.67
C VAL A 67 0.50 6.43 -16.11
N PRO A 68 -0.49 5.60 -16.44
CA PRO A 68 -0.58 5.04 -17.77
C PRO A 68 -1.37 5.93 -18.72
N GLN A 69 -1.21 5.65 -20.01
CA GLN A 69 -2.14 6.12 -21.04
C GLN A 69 -3.44 5.32 -21.01
N GLU A 70 -4.51 5.89 -21.56
CA GLU A 70 -5.79 5.18 -21.68
C GLU A 70 -5.62 3.87 -22.45
N CYS A 71 -6.22 2.78 -21.94
CA CYS A 71 -6.11 1.44 -22.52
C CYS A 71 -4.68 0.89 -22.71
N ALA A 72 -3.70 1.38 -21.94
CA ALA A 72 -2.36 0.77 -21.91
C ALA A 72 -2.35 -0.65 -21.29
N TYR A 73 -3.43 -1.01 -20.56
CA TYR A 73 -3.61 -2.33 -19.97
C TYR A 73 -4.94 -2.93 -20.39
N ILE A 74 -4.92 -4.25 -20.60
CA ILE A 74 -6.10 -5.07 -20.87
C ILE A 74 -6.17 -6.19 -19.83
N ASP A 75 -7.37 -6.63 -19.50
CA ASP A 75 -7.53 -7.91 -18.82
C ASP A 75 -7.26 -9.04 -19.82
N VAL A 76 -6.22 -9.83 -19.58
CA VAL A 76 -5.77 -10.86 -20.53
C VAL A 76 -6.82 -11.94 -20.79
N ARG A 77 -7.80 -12.14 -19.90
CA ARG A 77 -8.83 -13.16 -20.06
C ARG A 77 -10.07 -12.66 -20.78
N THR A 78 -10.44 -11.40 -20.58
CA THR A 78 -11.62 -10.80 -21.26
C THR A 78 -11.23 -9.99 -22.48
N GLU A 79 -9.94 -9.71 -22.66
CA GLU A 79 -9.37 -8.83 -23.69
C GLU A 79 -9.91 -7.39 -23.65
N GLU A 80 -10.61 -7.03 -22.57
CA GLU A 80 -11.17 -5.70 -22.42
C GLU A 80 -10.13 -4.70 -21.91
N CYS A 81 -10.21 -3.49 -22.45
CA CYS A 81 -9.46 -2.36 -21.94
C CYS A 81 -9.82 -2.07 -20.48
N ILE A 82 -8.79 -1.97 -19.64
CA ILE A 82 -8.94 -1.48 -18.27
C ILE A 82 -8.77 0.04 -18.33
N PRO A 83 -9.82 0.84 -18.06
CA PRO A 83 -9.73 2.28 -18.20
C PRO A 83 -8.93 2.90 -17.05
N VAL A 84 -8.28 4.05 -17.28
CA VAL A 84 -7.50 4.76 -16.24
C VAL A 84 -8.41 5.16 -15.06
N SER A 85 -9.67 5.44 -15.35
CA SER A 85 -10.71 5.74 -14.35
C SER A 85 -11.05 4.56 -13.43
N ALA A 86 -10.55 3.35 -13.69
CA ALA A 86 -10.67 2.18 -12.82
C ALA A 86 -9.37 1.82 -12.09
N MET A 87 -8.30 2.61 -12.25
CA MET A 87 -6.99 2.32 -11.65
C MET A 87 -6.74 3.16 -10.41
N ALA A 88 -5.76 2.74 -9.61
CA ALA A 88 -5.33 3.43 -8.42
C ALA A 88 -3.83 3.25 -8.18
N LEU A 89 -3.19 4.30 -7.66
CA LEU A 89 -1.78 4.29 -7.28
C LEU A 89 -1.66 4.05 -5.77
N TYR A 90 -0.88 3.05 -5.41
CA TYR A 90 -0.64 2.62 -4.04
C TYR A 90 0.84 2.74 -3.68
N VAL A 91 1.10 2.94 -2.39
CA VAL A 91 2.41 2.73 -1.79
C VAL A 91 2.28 1.73 -0.65
N ASP A 92 3.29 0.89 -0.49
CA ASP A 92 3.46 0.16 0.77
C ASP A 92 4.17 1.06 1.77
N VAL A 93 3.51 1.41 2.87
CA VAL A 93 4.10 2.27 3.89
C VAL A 93 5.15 1.54 4.74
N ILE A 94 5.27 0.21 4.58
CA ILE A 94 6.30 -0.61 5.19
C ILE A 94 7.51 -0.69 4.25
N PRO A 95 8.68 -0.12 4.61
CA PRO A 95 9.88 -0.28 3.82
C PRO A 95 10.28 -1.76 3.71
N ARG A 96 10.81 -2.14 2.55
CA ARG A 96 11.19 -3.51 2.19
C ARG A 96 12.68 -3.70 2.27
N ASP A 97 13.09 -4.81 2.85
CA ASP A 97 14.49 -5.21 2.89
C ASP A 97 14.87 -5.84 1.54
N ILE A 98 15.60 -5.07 0.73
CA ILE A 98 15.96 -5.46 -0.63
C ILE A 98 16.86 -6.69 -0.65
N LYS A 99 17.80 -6.78 0.30
CA LYS A 99 18.75 -7.88 0.41
C LYS A 99 18.03 -9.18 0.74
N LYS A 100 17.13 -9.18 1.73
CA LYS A 100 16.28 -10.34 2.05
C LYS A 100 15.41 -10.74 0.86
N GLY A 101 14.84 -9.77 0.14
CA GLY A 101 14.05 -10.01 -1.07
C GLY A 101 14.86 -10.69 -2.17
N VAL A 102 16.07 -10.19 -2.46
CA VAL A 102 17.00 -10.76 -3.45
C VAL A 102 17.43 -12.17 -3.05
N VAL A 103 17.86 -12.38 -1.80
CA VAL A 103 18.32 -13.69 -1.32
C VAL A 103 17.24 -14.77 -1.50
N LYS A 104 15.99 -14.48 -1.09
CA LYS A 104 14.87 -15.42 -1.31
C LYS A 104 14.60 -15.68 -2.78
N THR A 105 14.71 -14.66 -3.62
CA THR A 105 14.53 -14.79 -5.06
C THR A 105 15.60 -15.69 -5.67
N LEU A 106 16.86 -15.52 -5.28
CA LEU A 106 17.94 -16.38 -5.74
C LEU A 106 17.75 -17.83 -5.27
N GLN A 107 17.33 -18.05 -4.01
CA GLN A 107 17.01 -19.37 -3.49
C GLN A 107 15.89 -20.05 -4.31
N ASP A 108 14.79 -19.34 -4.59
CA ASP A 108 13.70 -19.86 -5.42
C ASP A 108 14.21 -20.25 -6.82
N PHE A 109 15.05 -19.42 -7.42
CA PHE A 109 15.56 -19.65 -8.78
C PHE A 109 16.58 -20.78 -8.85
N ILE A 110 17.48 -20.90 -7.87
CA ILE A 110 18.41 -22.02 -7.77
C ILE A 110 17.63 -23.33 -7.63
N ASN A 111 16.60 -23.36 -6.77
CA ASN A 111 15.76 -24.54 -6.61
C ASN A 111 15.00 -24.90 -7.90
N LEU A 112 14.50 -23.90 -8.63
CA LEU A 112 13.85 -24.12 -9.92
C LEU A 112 14.82 -24.71 -10.94
N LEU A 113 16.03 -24.16 -11.05
CA LEU A 113 17.04 -24.61 -12.01
C LEU A 113 17.59 -26.00 -11.68
N ALA A 114 17.77 -26.31 -10.39
CA ALA A 114 18.35 -27.57 -9.94
C ALA A 114 17.36 -28.73 -9.96
N PHE A 115 16.06 -28.47 -9.74
CA PHE A 115 15.08 -29.53 -9.42
C PHE A 115 13.79 -29.48 -10.25
N GLN A 116 13.59 -28.51 -11.15
CA GLN A 116 12.36 -28.41 -11.94
C GLN A 116 12.64 -28.30 -13.44
N GLU A 117 11.95 -29.12 -14.23
CA GLU A 117 12.03 -29.08 -15.70
C GLU A 117 11.27 -27.88 -16.30
N ASN A 118 10.30 -27.32 -15.56
CA ASN A 118 9.46 -26.23 -16.04
C ASN A 118 10.09 -24.85 -15.78
N VAL A 119 10.77 -24.32 -16.80
CA VAL A 119 11.39 -22.99 -16.81
C VAL A 119 10.38 -21.82 -16.89
N GLY A 120 9.08 -22.07 -16.95
CA GLY A 120 8.03 -21.05 -17.09
C GLY A 120 8.00 -20.02 -15.94
N LYS A 121 8.41 -20.43 -14.73
CA LYS A 121 8.58 -19.50 -13.59
C LYS A 121 9.77 -18.56 -13.77
N LEU A 122 10.83 -18.98 -14.47
CA LEU A 122 12.01 -18.13 -14.73
C LEU A 122 11.64 -16.91 -15.58
N LYS A 123 10.74 -17.09 -16.56
CA LYS A 123 10.18 -16.00 -17.38
C LYS A 123 9.42 -14.94 -16.56
N LYS A 124 9.07 -15.26 -15.30
CA LYS A 124 8.32 -14.38 -14.39
C LYS A 124 9.21 -13.82 -13.28
N PHE A 125 10.52 -13.66 -13.52
CA PHE A 125 11.49 -13.14 -12.55
C PHE A 125 10.99 -11.91 -11.80
N ASN A 126 10.55 -10.86 -12.52
CA ASN A 126 10.08 -9.62 -11.88
C ASN A 126 8.93 -9.86 -10.90
N ARG A 127 7.99 -10.77 -11.23
CA ARG A 127 6.85 -11.10 -10.35
C ARG A 127 7.30 -11.91 -9.11
N VAL A 128 8.22 -12.86 -9.29
CA VAL A 128 8.76 -13.65 -8.17
C VAL A 128 9.55 -12.74 -7.24
N PHE A 129 10.43 -11.92 -7.80
CA PHE A 129 11.21 -10.92 -7.07
C PHE A 129 10.30 -9.99 -6.27
N LEU A 130 9.28 -9.41 -6.90
CA LEU A 130 8.33 -8.53 -6.21
C LEU A 130 7.60 -9.25 -5.06
N SER A 131 7.12 -10.48 -5.29
CA SER A 131 6.48 -11.29 -4.25
C SER A 131 7.42 -11.52 -3.06
N ASN A 132 8.69 -11.85 -3.33
CA ASN A 132 9.68 -12.08 -2.28
C ASN A 132 10.09 -10.81 -1.55
N LEU A 133 10.13 -9.68 -2.26
CA LEU A 133 10.35 -8.36 -1.68
C LEU A 133 9.20 -7.95 -0.74
N GLN A 134 7.95 -8.14 -1.17
CA GLN A 134 6.76 -7.88 -0.32
C GLN A 134 6.73 -8.77 0.93
N LYS A 135 7.26 -10.00 0.86
CA LYS A 135 7.41 -10.91 2.00
C LYS A 135 8.62 -10.61 2.89
N SER A 136 9.41 -9.57 2.55
CA SER A 136 10.65 -9.22 3.22
C SER A 136 10.55 -7.80 3.78
N PRO A 137 9.74 -7.57 4.84
CA PRO A 137 9.71 -6.28 5.49
C PRO A 137 11.07 -5.94 6.11
N GLY A 138 11.49 -4.69 5.98
CA GLY A 138 12.53 -4.10 6.80
C GLY A 138 11.94 -3.74 8.16
N ARG A 139 11.95 -2.46 8.50
CA ARG A 139 11.19 -1.94 9.65
C ARG A 139 9.68 -1.96 9.41
N LYS A 140 8.92 -2.04 10.50
CA LYS A 140 7.45 -1.97 10.48
C LYS A 140 6.96 -0.76 11.28
N PRO A 141 7.12 0.46 10.75
CA PRO A 141 6.81 1.69 11.50
C PRO A 141 5.32 1.87 11.77
N TYR A 142 4.44 1.20 11.02
CA TYR A 142 3.01 1.44 11.04
C TYR A 142 2.17 0.16 11.10
N PHE A 143 0.91 0.34 11.49
CA PHE A 143 -0.22 -0.48 11.05
C PHE A 143 -1.32 0.43 10.48
N ILE A 144 -2.31 -0.16 9.79
CA ILE A 144 -3.48 0.59 9.29
C ILE A 144 -4.75 0.06 9.96
N ILE A 145 -5.64 0.97 10.30
CA ILE A 145 -7.05 0.68 10.56
C ILE A 145 -7.80 1.10 9.30
N ASP A 146 -8.32 0.13 8.56
CA ASP A 146 -9.10 0.32 7.34
C ASP A 146 -10.58 0.35 7.70
N VAL A 147 -11.24 1.47 7.40
CA VAL A 147 -12.66 1.67 7.64
C VAL A 147 -13.35 1.60 6.30
N ASP A 148 -13.98 0.46 5.99
CA ASP A 148 -14.67 0.18 4.72
C ASP A 148 -16.08 0.83 4.68
N SER A 149 -16.21 2.04 5.22
CA SER A 149 -17.42 2.85 5.17
C SER A 149 -17.11 4.35 5.14
N LYS A 150 -18.08 5.15 4.69
CA LYS A 150 -18.01 6.61 4.72
C LYS A 150 -18.55 7.23 6.02
N ASN A 151 -18.67 6.42 7.08
CA ASN A 151 -19.17 6.88 8.38
C ASN A 151 -18.07 7.62 9.15
N THR A 152 -18.17 8.95 9.21
CA THR A 152 -17.20 9.79 9.94
C THR A 152 -17.32 9.62 11.45
N GLN A 153 -18.50 9.32 12.00
CA GLN A 153 -18.66 9.08 13.44
C GLN A 153 -17.88 7.85 13.90
N LEU A 154 -17.80 6.82 13.06
CA LEU A 154 -16.99 5.64 13.33
C LEU A 154 -15.49 5.99 13.32
N VAL A 155 -15.06 6.85 12.41
CA VAL A 155 -13.67 7.37 12.40
C VAL A 155 -13.40 8.17 13.69
N ASP A 156 -14.30 9.07 14.08
CA ASP A 156 -14.16 9.86 15.30
C ASP A 156 -14.07 8.97 16.55
N TYR A 157 -14.91 7.94 16.62
CA TYR A 157 -14.85 6.93 17.69
C TYR A 157 -13.50 6.20 17.73
N ILE A 158 -13.00 5.73 16.58
CA ILE A 158 -11.69 5.06 16.51
C ILE A 158 -10.60 6.00 17.02
N ILE A 159 -10.62 7.25 16.58
CA ILE A 159 -9.64 8.27 16.96
C ILE A 159 -9.71 8.58 18.46
N GLU A 160 -10.91 8.68 19.03
CA GLU A 160 -11.11 8.81 20.47
C GLU A 160 -10.48 7.63 21.23
N GLN A 161 -10.72 6.39 20.78
CA GLN A 161 -10.10 5.22 21.39
C GLN A 161 -8.57 5.23 21.29
N LEU A 162 -7.99 5.72 20.20
CA LEU A 162 -6.53 5.87 20.09
C LEU A 162 -6.00 6.94 21.05
N ASN A 163 -6.67 8.10 21.12
CA ASN A 163 -6.26 9.23 21.97
C ASN A 163 -6.32 8.89 23.46
N ASN A 164 -7.34 8.14 23.90
CA ASN A 164 -7.48 7.70 25.29
C ASN A 164 -6.29 6.87 25.80
N TYR A 165 -5.53 6.26 24.91
CA TYR A 165 -4.33 5.48 25.22
C TYR A 165 -3.05 6.11 24.68
N SER A 166 -3.09 7.40 24.29
CA SER A 166 -1.97 8.14 23.72
C SER A 166 -1.34 7.45 22.50
N ILE A 167 -2.18 6.83 21.67
CA ILE A 167 -1.75 6.08 20.49
C ILE A 167 -1.67 7.00 19.27
N PRO A 168 -0.47 7.26 18.72
CA PRO A 168 -0.25 8.21 17.63
C PRO A 168 -0.80 7.72 16.28
N ALA A 169 -2.01 8.18 15.95
CA ALA A 169 -2.48 8.25 14.58
C ALA A 169 -1.63 9.27 13.81
N ARG A 170 -1.01 8.83 12.72
CA ARG A 170 -0.09 9.66 11.93
C ARG A 170 -0.79 10.37 10.78
N TRP A 171 -1.75 9.70 10.16
CA TRP A 171 -2.40 10.19 8.95
C TRP A 171 -3.75 9.51 8.76
N ILE A 172 -4.72 10.27 8.27
CA ILE A 172 -6.02 9.74 7.86
C ILE A 172 -6.21 10.07 6.38
N SER A 173 -6.43 9.04 5.56
CA SER A 173 -6.76 9.19 4.15
C SER A 173 -8.22 8.86 3.91
N GLU A 174 -8.93 9.71 3.18
CA GLU A 174 -10.22 9.40 2.62
C GLU A 174 -10.02 8.71 1.26
N THR A 175 -10.50 7.48 1.13
CA THR A 175 -10.39 6.62 -0.06
C THR A 175 -11.75 6.50 -0.76
N LYS A 176 -11.83 5.86 -1.93
CA LYS A 176 -13.13 5.60 -2.58
C LYS A 176 -14.07 4.77 -1.71
N GLY A 177 -13.52 3.81 -0.95
CA GLY A 177 -14.29 2.86 -0.14
C GLY A 177 -14.60 3.35 1.28
N GLY A 178 -13.82 4.29 1.80
CA GLY A 178 -13.95 4.73 3.19
C GLY A 178 -12.72 5.48 3.66
N PHE A 179 -12.07 5.03 4.74
CA PHE A 179 -10.93 5.71 5.34
C PHE A 179 -9.78 4.75 5.68
N HIS A 180 -8.55 5.20 5.51
CA HIS A 180 -7.36 4.52 6.05
C HIS A 180 -6.74 5.38 7.15
N ILE A 181 -6.66 4.85 8.37
CA ILE A 181 -5.99 5.49 9.50
C ILE A 181 -4.63 4.82 9.68
N ILE A 182 -3.54 5.55 9.42
CA ILE A 182 -2.17 5.07 9.58
C ILE A 182 -1.73 5.38 11.01
N VAL A 183 -1.37 4.35 11.78
CA VAL A 183 -0.98 4.46 13.19
C VAL A 183 0.45 3.98 13.34
N ARG A 184 1.27 4.64 14.16
CA ARG A 184 2.64 4.15 14.43
C ARG A 184 2.61 2.76 15.08
N ARG A 185 3.73 2.04 15.12
CA ARG A 185 3.79 0.68 15.72
C ARG A 185 4.99 0.50 16.65
N ASP A 186 5.60 1.59 17.08
CA ASP A 186 6.92 1.61 17.74
C ASP A 186 6.90 2.20 19.15
N GLY A 187 5.76 2.18 19.85
CA GLY A 187 5.64 2.72 21.20
C GLY A 187 5.20 1.70 22.26
N GLU A 188 5.45 2.04 23.52
CA GLU A 188 5.08 1.22 24.70
C GLU A 188 3.57 1.00 24.82
N TRP A 189 2.79 1.93 24.26
CA TRP A 189 1.33 1.85 24.15
C TRP A 189 0.83 0.64 23.35
N MET A 190 1.68 -0.04 22.56
CA MET A 190 1.27 -1.23 21.79
C MET A 190 0.66 -2.31 22.67
N ARG A 191 1.11 -2.46 23.93
CA ARG A 191 0.50 -3.41 24.88
C ARG A 191 -0.94 -3.02 25.21
N ALA A 192 -1.18 -1.73 25.46
CA ALA A 192 -2.52 -1.20 25.70
C ALA A 192 -3.39 -1.29 24.45
N PHE A 193 -2.82 -1.02 23.26
CA PHE A 193 -3.52 -1.20 21.99
C PHE A 193 -4.11 -2.61 21.85
N TYR A 194 -3.29 -3.65 22.03
CA TYR A 194 -3.75 -5.03 21.88
C TYR A 194 -4.78 -5.44 22.95
N LYS A 195 -4.62 -4.98 24.18
CA LYS A 195 -5.47 -5.40 25.31
C LYS A 195 -6.77 -4.62 25.41
N GLU A 196 -6.72 -3.33 25.14
CA GLU A 196 -7.79 -2.39 25.48
C GLU A 196 -8.47 -1.80 24.25
N VAL A 197 -7.71 -1.45 23.22
CA VAL A 197 -8.25 -0.74 22.04
C VAL A 197 -8.73 -1.71 20.97
N LEU A 198 -7.89 -2.66 20.57
CA LEU A 198 -8.21 -3.60 19.48
C LEU A 198 -9.54 -4.35 19.70
N PRO A 199 -9.89 -4.84 20.91
CA PRO A 199 -11.20 -5.46 21.14
C PRO A 199 -12.38 -4.51 20.95
N ARG A 200 -12.21 -3.22 21.22
CA ARG A 200 -13.25 -2.18 21.04
C ARG A 200 -13.44 -1.78 19.58
N LEU A 201 -12.42 -2.01 18.75
CA LEU A 201 -12.49 -1.76 17.32
C LEU A 201 -13.10 -2.93 16.54
N ASN A 202 -13.64 -3.94 17.22
CA ASN A 202 -14.30 -5.10 16.60
C ASN A 202 -15.65 -4.69 16.00
N HIS A 203 -15.61 -4.16 14.77
CA HIS A 203 -16.75 -3.66 14.03
C HIS A 203 -16.70 -4.19 12.59
N GLU A 204 -17.83 -4.55 11.98
CA GLU A 204 -17.89 -5.20 10.66
C GLU A 204 -17.22 -4.40 9.53
N ASN A 205 -17.28 -3.07 9.61
CA ASN A 205 -16.67 -2.14 8.65
C ASN A 205 -15.25 -1.70 9.05
N VAL A 206 -14.60 -2.36 10.02
CA VAL A 206 -13.26 -2.00 10.50
C VAL A 206 -12.33 -3.19 10.42
N GLU A 207 -11.23 -3.04 9.71
CA GLU A 207 -10.17 -4.04 9.59
C GLU A 207 -8.84 -3.47 10.09
N VAL A 208 -8.28 -4.07 11.15
CA VAL A 208 -6.96 -3.68 11.66
C VAL A 208 -5.86 -4.53 10.99
N LYS A 209 -5.10 -3.89 10.10
CA LYS A 209 -4.04 -4.52 9.30
C LYS A 209 -2.69 -4.42 9.99
N LEU A 210 -2.34 -5.47 10.73
CA LEU A 210 -1.04 -5.63 11.43
C LEU A 210 0.02 -6.38 10.60
N GLU A 211 -0.26 -6.58 9.32
CA GLU A 211 0.48 -7.45 8.40
C GLU A 211 1.89 -6.97 8.07
N LYS A 212 2.62 -7.78 7.28
CA LYS A 212 3.95 -7.44 6.78
C LYS A 212 3.92 -6.45 5.62
N SER A 213 2.80 -6.31 4.91
CA SER A 213 2.59 -5.37 3.81
C SER A 213 1.38 -4.52 4.11
N ILE A 214 1.48 -3.21 3.92
CA ILE A 214 0.38 -2.31 4.22
C ILE A 214 0.26 -1.31 3.07
N LEU A 215 -0.59 -1.65 2.11
CA LEU A 215 -0.85 -0.83 0.94
C LEU A 215 -1.90 0.24 1.25
N THR A 216 -1.59 1.49 0.91
CA THR A 216 -2.54 2.60 0.99
C THR A 216 -2.53 3.40 -0.31
N PRO A 217 -3.70 3.88 -0.81
CA PRO A 217 -3.72 4.78 -1.94
C PRO A 217 -2.92 6.04 -1.64
N ILE A 218 -2.16 6.54 -2.61
CA ILE A 218 -1.33 7.74 -2.43
C ILE A 218 -2.25 8.98 -2.44
N PRO A 219 -2.34 9.77 -1.34
CA PRO A 219 -3.09 11.01 -1.34
C PRO A 219 -2.61 11.99 -2.41
N GLY A 220 -3.54 12.74 -3.00
CA GLY A 220 -3.27 13.59 -4.17
C GLY A 220 -3.31 12.83 -5.51
N THR A 221 -3.69 11.55 -5.49
CA THR A 221 -3.98 10.74 -6.69
C THR A 221 -5.42 10.25 -6.71
N LEU A 222 -5.88 9.80 -7.88
CA LEU A 222 -7.20 9.22 -8.07
C LEU A 222 -7.17 7.71 -7.77
N GLN A 223 -8.19 7.24 -7.04
CA GLN A 223 -8.50 5.83 -6.85
C GLN A 223 -9.81 5.51 -7.56
N ALA A 224 -9.72 4.92 -8.75
CA ALA A 224 -10.85 4.66 -9.61
C ALA A 224 -11.76 5.88 -9.79
N GLY A 225 -11.15 6.99 -10.21
CA GLY A 225 -11.79 8.31 -10.42
C GLY A 225 -12.05 9.11 -9.15
N PHE A 226 -11.96 8.51 -7.95
CA PHE A 226 -12.17 9.21 -6.69
C PHE A 226 -10.91 9.94 -6.23
N PRO A 227 -10.96 11.23 -5.86
CA PRO A 227 -9.80 11.95 -5.35
C PRO A 227 -9.45 11.51 -3.92
N VAL A 228 -8.30 10.84 -3.76
CA VAL A 228 -7.81 10.40 -2.45
C VAL A 228 -7.28 11.59 -1.66
N LYS A 229 -8.03 12.00 -0.63
CA LYS A 229 -7.70 13.11 0.25
C LYS A 229 -7.03 12.60 1.53
N GLY A 230 -6.46 13.50 2.32
CA GLY A 230 -6.01 13.15 3.66
C GLY A 230 -5.31 14.30 4.37
N GLY A 231 -4.97 14.05 5.63
CA GLY A 231 -4.28 15.02 6.47
C GLY A 231 -3.50 14.35 7.60
N SER A 232 -2.52 15.08 8.11
CA SER A 232 -1.88 14.70 9.37
C SER A 232 -2.89 14.84 10.49
N TYR A 233 -2.91 13.84 11.38
CA TYR A 233 -3.61 13.96 12.64
C TYR A 233 -2.57 14.34 13.69
N ALA A 234 -2.84 15.40 14.44
CA ALA A 234 -2.04 15.77 15.61
C ALA A 234 -2.82 15.33 16.85
N ILE A 235 -2.14 14.66 17.76
CA ILE A 235 -2.61 14.48 19.14
C ILE A 235 -2.27 15.75 19.90
#